data_AF-A0A345W8P5-F1
#
_entry.id   AF-A0A345W8P5-F1
#
_cell.length_a   1.000
_cell.length_b   1.000
_cell.length_c   1.000
_cell.angle_alpha   90.00
_cell.angle_beta   90.00
_cell.angle_gamma   90.00
#
_symmetry.space_group_name_H-M   'P 1'
#
loop_
_entity.id
_entity.type
_entity.pdbx_description
1 polymer ?
#
loop_
_entity_poly.entity_id
_entity_poly.type
_entity_poly.pdbx_seq_one_letter_code
_entity_poly.pdbx_strand_id
1 'polypeptide(L)'
;WNIVWNATATFIAVIIISLLLDESGFFEWAALHVSRWGNGRGRLLFTYIVLLGAAVAALFANDGAALILTPIVIAMLLALGFSKGTTLAFVMAAGFIADTASLPLIVSNLVNIVSADFFGLGFTEYASVMVPVDIAAIIATLVMLHLFFRKDIPPTYDLALLKAPAKAIKDLATFRTGWIVLILLLVGFFVLEPLGIPVSAIAAVGAVILFAVAKQGHAINTGKVLRGAPWQIVIFSLGMYLVVYGLRNAGLTEYLSGVLNVLADKGLWAATLGTGFLTAFLSSIMNNMPTVLVGALSIDGSTATGVIKEAMIYANVIGCDLGPKIT
;
A
#
# COMPACT_ATOMS: atom_id res chain seq x y z
N TRP A 1 14.99 -6.44 15.48
CA TRP A 1 14.36 -7.77 15.38
C TRP A 1 12.84 -7.72 15.60
N ASN A 2 12.33 -7.25 16.74
CA ASN A 2 10.87 -7.21 16.99
C ASN A 2 10.08 -6.41 15.94
N ILE A 3 10.59 -5.26 15.51
CA ILE A 3 9.98 -4.38 14.48
C ILE A 3 9.72 -5.14 13.17
N VAL A 4 10.71 -5.91 12.72
CA VAL A 4 10.63 -6.64 11.44
C VAL A 4 9.59 -7.75 11.50
N TRP A 5 9.44 -8.42 12.65
CA TRP A 5 8.45 -9.49 12.81
C TRP A 5 7.01 -8.97 12.80
N ASN A 6 6.73 -7.86 13.49
CA ASN A 6 5.40 -7.26 13.49
C ASN A 6 5.02 -6.83 12.06
N ALA A 7 5.91 -6.14 11.35
CA ALA A 7 5.71 -5.75 9.96
C ALA A 7 5.50 -6.96 9.03
N THR A 8 6.39 -7.96 9.09
CA THR A 8 6.33 -9.18 8.25
C THR A 8 5.04 -9.97 8.49
N ALA A 9 4.67 -10.21 9.76
CA ALA A 9 3.48 -10.98 10.09
C ALA A 9 2.19 -10.26 9.71
N THR A 10 2.13 -8.94 9.92
CA THR A 10 0.99 -8.10 9.49
C THR A 10 0.82 -8.18 7.98
N PHE A 11 1.90 -8.01 7.22
CA PHE A 11 1.87 -8.08 5.77
C PHE A 11 1.35 -9.42 5.26
N ILE A 12 1.85 -10.54 5.80
CA ILE A 12 1.35 -11.88 5.44
C ILE A 12 -0.14 -12.01 5.76
N ALA A 13 -0.57 -11.58 6.94
CA ALA A 13 -1.97 -11.66 7.35
C ALA A 13 -2.89 -10.82 6.43
N VAL A 14 -2.50 -9.58 6.13
CA VAL A 14 -3.24 -8.70 5.21
C VAL A 14 -3.29 -9.29 3.81
N ILE A 15 -2.18 -9.80 3.27
CA ILE A 15 -2.18 -10.44 1.94
C ILE A 15 -3.05 -11.70 1.93
N ILE A 16 -3.04 -12.53 2.99
CA ILE A 16 -3.95 -13.68 3.09
C ILE A 16 -5.41 -13.21 3.06
N ILE A 17 -5.75 -12.15 3.80
CA ILE A 17 -7.10 -11.55 3.78
C ILE A 17 -7.45 -11.09 2.37
N SER A 18 -6.56 -10.36 1.70
CA SER A 18 -6.75 -9.90 0.33
C SER A 18 -6.95 -11.06 -0.64
N LEU A 19 -6.14 -12.11 -0.57
CA LEU A 19 -6.30 -13.30 -1.44
C LEU A 19 -7.61 -14.05 -1.17
N LEU A 20 -8.05 -14.16 0.09
CA LEU A 20 -9.35 -14.75 0.42
C LEU A 20 -10.52 -13.91 -0.10
N LEU A 21 -10.43 -12.58 0.02
CA LEU A 21 -11.41 -11.65 -0.53
C LEU A 21 -11.46 -11.74 -2.05
N ASP A 22 -10.32 -11.83 -2.72
CA ASP A 22 -10.26 -12.00 -4.17
C ASP A 22 -10.91 -13.31 -4.63
N GLU A 23 -10.57 -14.44 -4.00
CA GLU A 23 -11.17 -15.74 -4.32
C GLU A 23 -12.69 -15.76 -3.99
N SER A 24 -13.17 -14.94 -3.05
CA SER A 24 -14.60 -14.75 -2.81
C SER A 24 -15.32 -13.94 -3.90
N GLY A 25 -14.56 -13.21 -4.73
CA GLY A 25 -15.07 -12.32 -5.78
C GLY A 25 -15.21 -10.86 -5.36
N PHE A 26 -14.66 -10.46 -4.21
CA PHE A 26 -14.82 -9.12 -3.65
C PHE A 26 -14.28 -8.01 -4.56
N PHE A 27 -13.06 -8.16 -5.07
CA PHE A 27 -12.42 -7.12 -5.88
C PHE A 27 -12.99 -7.05 -7.30
N GLU A 28 -13.36 -8.18 -7.93
CA GLU A 28 -14.10 -8.17 -9.21
C GLU A 28 -15.48 -7.51 -9.02
N TRP A 29 -16.17 -7.81 -7.91
CA TRP A 29 -17.43 -7.15 -7.55
C TRP A 29 -17.26 -5.63 -7.41
N ALA A 30 -16.20 -5.17 -6.72
CA ALA A 30 -15.92 -3.76 -6.54
C ALA A 30 -15.58 -3.08 -7.88
N ALA A 31 -14.70 -3.69 -8.68
CA ALA A 31 -14.32 -3.22 -10.01
C ALA A 31 -15.53 -3.06 -10.95
N LEU A 32 -16.46 -4.02 -10.94
CA LEU A 32 -17.68 -3.97 -11.74
C LEU A 32 -18.68 -2.90 -11.26
N HIS A 33 -18.68 -2.55 -9.98
CA HIS A 33 -19.50 -1.44 -9.45
C HIS A 33 -18.93 -0.09 -9.85
N VAL A 34 -17.65 0.15 -9.57
CA VAL A 34 -17.00 1.42 -9.92
C VAL A 34 -17.01 1.66 -11.43
N SER A 35 -16.91 0.59 -12.22
CA SER A 35 -17.01 0.66 -13.67
C SER A 35 -18.42 0.95 -14.16
N ARG A 36 -19.46 0.71 -13.37
CA ARG A 36 -20.83 1.15 -13.69
C ARG A 36 -21.09 2.58 -13.27
N TRP A 37 -20.47 3.04 -12.18
CA TRP A 37 -20.53 4.45 -11.77
C TRP A 37 -19.95 5.38 -12.83
N GLY A 38 -18.98 4.91 -13.63
CA GLY A 38 -18.48 5.64 -14.79
C GLY A 38 -19.53 5.95 -15.87
N ASN A 39 -20.69 5.26 -15.84
CA ASN A 39 -21.86 5.51 -16.67
C ASN A 39 -21.55 5.68 -18.17
N GLY A 40 -20.67 4.83 -18.70
CA GLY A 40 -20.28 4.83 -20.11
C GLY A 40 -19.30 5.94 -20.51
N ARG A 41 -18.82 6.77 -19.57
CA ARG A 41 -17.82 7.83 -19.81
C ARG A 41 -16.43 7.36 -19.41
N GLY A 42 -15.51 7.22 -20.38
CA GLY A 42 -14.20 6.61 -20.11
C GLY A 42 -13.31 7.42 -19.16
N ARG A 43 -13.45 8.75 -19.12
CA ARG A 43 -12.76 9.59 -18.11
C ARG A 43 -13.22 9.33 -16.67
N LEU A 44 -14.53 9.11 -16.46
CA LEU A 44 -15.03 8.75 -15.13
C LEU A 44 -14.60 7.34 -14.75
N LEU A 45 -14.66 6.40 -15.69
CA LEU A 45 -14.14 5.05 -15.50
C LEU A 45 -12.66 5.09 -15.06
N PHE A 46 -11.83 5.87 -15.73
CA PHE A 46 -10.41 6.03 -15.37
C PHE A 46 -10.26 6.55 -13.93
N THR A 47 -10.93 7.66 -13.59
CA THR A 47 -10.91 8.20 -12.21
C THR A 47 -11.34 7.15 -11.18
N TYR A 48 -12.44 6.45 -11.42
CA TYR A 48 -12.97 5.50 -10.44
C TYR A 48 -12.12 4.25 -10.29
N ILE A 49 -11.44 3.79 -11.34
CA ILE A 49 -10.48 2.69 -11.25
C ILE A 49 -9.24 3.12 -10.49
N VAL A 50 -8.74 4.34 -10.71
CA VAL A 50 -7.63 4.89 -9.93
C VAL A 50 -8.02 5.04 -8.45
N LEU A 51 -9.21 5.56 -8.15
CA LEU A 51 -9.70 5.68 -6.78
C LEU A 51 -9.96 4.32 -6.12
N LEU A 52 -10.38 3.31 -6.88
CA LEU A 52 -10.45 1.93 -6.37
C LEU A 52 -9.06 1.42 -6.02
N GLY A 53 -8.07 1.66 -6.89
CA GLY A 53 -6.66 1.37 -6.62
C GLY A 53 -6.17 2.03 -5.33
N ALA A 54 -6.49 3.31 -5.14
CA ALA A 54 -6.15 4.06 -3.94
C ALA A 54 -6.77 3.44 -2.68
N ALA A 55 -8.07 3.15 -2.72
CA ALA A 55 -8.77 2.57 -1.58
C ALA A 55 -8.24 1.18 -1.21
N VAL A 56 -7.88 0.36 -2.21
CA VAL A 56 -7.30 -0.96 -1.96
C VAL A 56 -5.88 -0.83 -1.39
N ALA A 57 -5.04 0.04 -1.93
CA ALA A 57 -3.68 0.25 -1.40
C ALA A 57 -3.70 0.76 0.05
N ALA A 58 -4.57 1.71 0.36
CA ALA A 58 -4.74 2.24 1.70
C ALA A 58 -5.12 1.15 2.73
N LEU A 59 -5.90 0.14 2.34
CA LEU A 59 -6.44 -0.86 3.27
C LEU A 59 -5.70 -2.22 3.25
N PHE A 60 -5.07 -2.59 2.14
CA PHE A 60 -4.62 -3.95 1.85
C PHE A 60 -3.15 -4.08 1.45
N ALA A 61 -2.36 -3.05 1.71
CA ALA A 61 -1.02 -2.88 1.20
C ALA A 61 -0.93 -2.60 -0.32
N ASN A 62 0.07 -1.81 -0.71
CA ASN A 62 0.39 -1.52 -2.11
C ASN A 62 0.65 -2.81 -2.93
N ASP A 63 1.37 -3.79 -2.38
CA ASP A 63 1.62 -5.08 -3.04
C ASP A 63 0.33 -5.85 -3.30
N GLY A 64 -0.59 -5.86 -2.34
CA GLY A 64 -1.90 -6.51 -2.46
C GLY A 64 -2.73 -5.85 -3.55
N ALA A 65 -2.75 -4.51 -3.59
CA ALA A 65 -3.41 -3.75 -4.64
C ALA A 65 -2.84 -4.07 -6.03
N ALA A 66 -1.51 -4.06 -6.17
CA ALA A 66 -0.84 -4.33 -7.44
C ALA A 66 -1.07 -5.78 -7.92
N LEU A 67 -0.96 -6.77 -7.03
CA LEU A 67 -1.11 -8.18 -7.37
C LEU A 67 -2.54 -8.55 -7.77
N ILE A 68 -3.55 -7.96 -7.11
CA ILE A 68 -4.95 -8.37 -7.25
C ILE A 68 -5.70 -7.47 -8.25
N LEU A 69 -5.59 -6.15 -8.13
CA LEU A 69 -6.38 -5.26 -8.99
C LEU A 69 -5.87 -5.25 -10.43
N THR A 70 -4.56 -5.37 -10.66
CA THR A 70 -4.00 -5.36 -12.01
C THR A 70 -4.63 -6.41 -12.94
N PRO A 71 -4.65 -7.71 -12.61
CA PRO A 71 -5.27 -8.71 -13.47
C PRO A 71 -6.78 -8.50 -13.64
N ILE A 72 -7.48 -8.02 -12.61
CA ILE A 72 -8.92 -7.72 -12.68
C ILE A 72 -9.19 -6.58 -13.65
N VAL A 73 -8.44 -5.49 -13.51
CA VAL A 73 -8.54 -4.31 -14.37
C VAL A 73 -8.20 -4.69 -15.80
N ILE A 74 -7.12 -5.44 -16.04
CA ILE A 74 -6.77 -5.92 -17.39
C ILE A 74 -7.90 -6.76 -17.99
N ALA A 75 -8.40 -7.77 -17.27
CA ALA A 75 -9.45 -8.65 -17.76
C ALA A 75 -10.72 -7.87 -18.13
N MET A 76 -11.06 -6.86 -17.32
CA MET A 76 -12.20 -5.99 -17.56
C MET A 76 -12.00 -5.09 -18.78
N LEU A 77 -10.83 -4.46 -18.94
CA LEU A 77 -10.55 -3.59 -20.08
C LEU A 77 -10.51 -4.38 -21.40
N LEU A 78 -10.02 -5.62 -21.35
CA LEU A 78 -10.09 -6.57 -22.47
C LEU A 78 -11.54 -6.93 -22.80
N ALA A 79 -12.38 -7.20 -21.80
CA ALA A 79 -13.81 -7.46 -22.01
C ALA A 79 -14.56 -6.25 -22.59
N LEU A 80 -14.11 -5.02 -22.29
CA LEU A 80 -14.62 -3.77 -22.87
C LEU A 80 -14.08 -3.49 -24.29
N GLY A 81 -13.19 -4.33 -24.81
CA GLY A 81 -12.60 -4.16 -26.15
C GLY A 81 -11.63 -2.99 -26.26
N PHE A 82 -11.03 -2.55 -25.15
CA PHE A 82 -10.11 -1.41 -25.16
C PHE A 82 -8.78 -1.72 -25.84
N SER A 83 -8.18 -0.68 -26.42
CA SER A 83 -6.90 -0.77 -27.11
C SER A 83 -5.76 -1.12 -26.14
N LYS A 84 -4.62 -1.59 -26.68
CA LYS A 84 -3.39 -1.81 -25.89
C LYS A 84 -2.91 -0.52 -25.19
N GLY A 85 -2.99 0.63 -25.87
CA GLY A 85 -2.60 1.93 -25.30
C GLY A 85 -3.48 2.34 -24.12
N THR A 86 -4.79 2.19 -24.27
CA THR A 86 -5.75 2.41 -23.17
C THR A 86 -5.50 1.45 -22.02
N THR A 87 -5.28 0.17 -22.30
CA THR A 87 -5.01 -0.84 -21.26
C THR A 87 -3.74 -0.48 -20.49
N LEU A 88 -2.68 -0.08 -21.19
CA LEU A 88 -1.45 0.40 -20.58
C LEU A 88 -1.70 1.61 -19.68
N ALA A 89 -2.48 2.60 -20.15
CA ALA A 89 -2.81 3.79 -19.36
C ALA A 89 -3.46 3.43 -18.01
N PHE A 90 -4.45 2.55 -18.01
CA PHE A 90 -5.14 2.11 -16.79
C PHE A 90 -4.24 1.28 -15.86
N VAL A 91 -3.43 0.38 -16.41
CA VAL A 91 -2.51 -0.45 -15.61
C VAL A 91 -1.40 0.40 -14.99
N MET A 92 -0.82 1.33 -15.75
CA MET A 92 0.17 2.27 -15.23
C MET A 92 -0.44 3.15 -14.14
N ALA A 93 -1.67 3.66 -14.37
CA ALA A 93 -2.39 4.44 -13.38
C ALA A 93 -2.64 3.65 -12.07
N ALA A 94 -3.04 2.38 -12.18
CA ALA A 94 -3.19 1.48 -11.03
C ALA A 94 -1.85 1.25 -10.31
N GLY A 95 -0.75 1.13 -11.04
CA GLY A 95 0.58 0.98 -10.46
C GLY A 95 1.09 2.22 -9.72
N PHE A 96 0.92 3.42 -10.30
CA PHE A 96 1.34 4.67 -9.63
C PHE A 96 0.48 4.99 -8.41
N ILE A 97 -0.84 4.78 -8.51
CA ILE A 97 -1.72 5.05 -7.38
C ILE A 97 -1.53 4.03 -6.26
N ALA A 98 -1.19 2.77 -6.56
CA ALA A 98 -0.95 1.78 -5.52
C ALA A 98 0.16 2.18 -4.56
N ASP A 99 1.25 2.77 -5.07
CA ASP A 99 2.33 3.26 -4.22
C ASP A 99 1.99 4.62 -3.59
N THR A 100 1.45 5.56 -4.38
CA THR A 100 1.10 6.90 -3.87
C THR A 100 0.07 6.85 -2.75
N ALA A 101 -0.95 5.99 -2.88
CA ALA A 101 -2.08 5.92 -1.97
C ALA A 101 -1.87 4.94 -0.80
N SER A 102 -0.64 4.46 -0.63
CA SER A 102 -0.25 3.53 0.44
C SER A 102 0.32 4.23 1.67
N LEU A 103 0.13 5.55 1.77
CA LEU A 103 0.57 6.39 2.89
C LEU A 103 -0.36 6.46 4.12
N PRO A 104 -1.70 6.35 4.02
CA PRO A 104 -2.57 6.94 5.04
C PRO A 104 -2.58 6.17 6.38
N LEU A 105 -2.38 4.85 6.36
CA LEU A 105 -2.40 4.01 7.56
C LEU A 105 -1.07 3.28 7.73
N ILE A 106 -0.75 2.93 8.97
CA ILE A 106 0.42 2.11 9.29
C ILE A 106 0.39 0.79 8.50
N VAL A 107 -0.80 0.20 8.30
CA VAL A 107 -0.97 -1.06 7.57
C VAL A 107 -1.03 -0.92 6.04
N SER A 108 -1.05 0.32 5.52
CA SER A 108 -1.12 0.58 4.08
C SER A 108 0.16 0.20 3.34
N ASN A 109 1.29 0.06 4.03
CA ASN A 109 2.55 -0.39 3.44
C ASN A 109 3.47 -0.98 4.51
N LEU A 110 4.31 -1.95 4.14
CA LEU A 110 5.32 -2.51 5.04
C LEU A 110 6.29 -1.43 5.55
N VAL A 111 6.62 -0.44 4.72
CA VAL A 111 7.53 0.65 5.13
C VAL A 111 6.93 1.52 6.24
N ASN A 112 5.61 1.70 6.24
CA ASN A 112 4.89 2.47 7.25
C ASN A 112 4.94 1.75 8.60
N ILE A 113 4.69 0.43 8.61
CA ILE A 113 4.79 -0.39 9.83
C ILE A 113 6.20 -0.32 10.41
N VAL A 114 7.21 -0.52 9.56
CA VAL A 114 8.61 -0.50 10.00
C VAL A 114 8.98 0.85 10.60
N SER A 115 8.58 1.96 9.96
CA SER A 115 8.91 3.29 10.46
C SER A 115 8.14 3.63 11.74
N ALA A 116 6.86 3.28 11.82
CA ALA A 116 6.05 3.52 13.01
C ALA A 116 6.56 2.72 14.22
N ASP A 117 6.85 1.43 14.04
CA ASP A 117 7.41 0.58 15.09
C ASP A 117 8.80 1.04 15.54
N PHE A 118 9.63 1.55 14.61
CA PHE A 118 10.98 2.02 14.94
C PHE A 118 10.96 3.31 15.77
N PHE A 119 10.10 4.26 15.42
CA PHE A 119 10.00 5.55 16.12
C PHE A 119 8.92 5.59 17.22
N GLY A 120 8.15 4.52 17.39
CA GLY A 120 7.07 4.44 18.35
C GLY A 120 5.86 5.33 18.01
N LEU A 121 5.56 5.51 16.72
CA LEU A 121 4.41 6.30 16.28
C LEU A 121 3.12 5.50 16.46
N GLY A 122 2.17 6.03 17.22
CA GLY A 122 0.87 5.38 17.40
C GLY A 122 0.01 5.42 16.13
N PHE A 123 -0.90 4.45 15.97
CA PHE A 123 -1.73 4.34 14.77
C PHE A 123 -2.57 5.60 14.48
N THR A 124 -3.16 6.17 15.54
CA THR A 124 -3.99 7.38 15.42
C THR A 124 -3.16 8.61 15.07
N GLU A 125 -1.99 8.76 15.70
CA GLU A 125 -1.08 9.86 15.45
C GLU A 125 -0.60 9.84 14.00
N TYR A 126 -0.09 8.69 13.55
CA TYR A 126 0.36 8.49 12.18
C TYR A 126 -0.73 8.83 11.17
N ALA A 127 -1.94 8.28 11.35
CA ALA A 127 -3.06 8.50 10.45
C ALA A 127 -3.49 9.98 10.41
N SER A 128 -3.42 10.69 11.54
CA SER A 128 -3.80 12.11 11.60
C SER A 128 -2.93 13.01 10.72
N VAL A 129 -1.67 12.62 10.51
CA VAL A 129 -0.72 13.33 9.64
C VAL A 129 -0.79 12.82 8.21
N MET A 130 -0.79 11.49 8.03
CA MET A 130 -0.65 10.90 6.70
C MET A 130 -1.94 10.87 5.89
N VAL A 131 -3.13 10.84 6.50
CA VAL A 131 -4.40 10.88 5.73
C VAL A 131 -4.54 12.19 4.94
N PRO A 132 -4.33 13.40 5.50
CA PRO A 132 -4.34 14.62 4.72
C PRO A 132 -3.27 14.66 3.62
N VAL A 133 -2.07 14.14 3.89
CA VAL A 133 -0.97 14.06 2.92
C VAL A 133 -1.35 13.14 1.76
N ASP A 134 -1.93 11.98 2.08
CA ASP A 134 -2.40 11.00 1.12
C ASP A 134 -3.48 11.56 0.20
N ILE A 135 -4.45 12.30 0.74
CA ILE A 135 -5.49 12.97 -0.07
C ILE A 135 -4.84 13.94 -1.08
N ALA A 136 -3.87 14.75 -0.63
CA ALA A 136 -3.16 15.66 -1.52
C ALA A 136 -2.36 14.89 -2.59
N ALA A 137 -1.73 13.78 -2.23
CA ALA A 137 -0.97 12.93 -3.12
C ALA A 137 -1.87 12.24 -4.17
N ILE A 138 -3.02 11.69 -3.76
CA ILE A 138 -4.03 11.11 -4.65
C ILE A 138 -4.55 12.16 -5.65
N ILE A 139 -4.85 13.39 -5.19
CA ILE A 139 -5.29 14.47 -6.08
C ILE A 139 -4.21 14.82 -7.10
N ALA A 140 -2.96 15.01 -6.65
CA ALA A 140 -1.84 15.31 -7.54
C ALA A 140 -1.62 14.21 -8.58
N THR A 141 -1.65 12.95 -8.15
CA THR A 141 -1.52 11.77 -9.02
C THR A 141 -2.67 11.68 -10.00
N LEU A 142 -3.92 11.88 -9.58
CA LEU A 142 -5.08 11.92 -10.48
C LEU A 142 -4.94 13.01 -11.54
N VAL A 143 -4.57 14.22 -11.15
CA VAL A 143 -4.34 15.34 -12.08
C VAL A 143 -3.27 14.97 -13.10
N MET A 144 -2.11 14.48 -12.64
CA MET A 144 -1.00 14.12 -13.53
C MET A 144 -1.36 12.98 -14.48
N LEU A 145 -2.02 11.92 -13.98
CA LEU A 145 -2.44 10.79 -14.79
C LEU A 145 -3.49 11.20 -15.84
N HIS A 146 -4.45 12.06 -15.49
CA HIS A 146 -5.41 12.61 -16.46
C HIS A 146 -4.73 13.48 -17.50
N LEU A 147 -3.74 14.30 -17.13
CA LEU A 147 -3.01 15.15 -18.07
C LEU A 147 -2.15 14.33 -19.03
N PHE A 148 -1.45 13.32 -18.50
CA PHE A 148 -0.53 12.49 -19.27
C PHE A 148 -1.28 11.54 -20.21
N PHE A 149 -2.24 10.76 -19.70
CA PHE A 149 -3.00 9.77 -20.47
C PHE A 149 -4.26 10.32 -21.15
N ARG A 150 -4.44 11.65 -21.22
CA ARG A 150 -5.64 12.28 -21.80
C ARG A 150 -6.02 11.80 -23.21
N LYS A 151 -5.04 11.33 -23.98
CA LYS A 151 -5.22 10.83 -25.36
C LYS A 151 -5.53 9.34 -25.41
N ASP A 152 -5.12 8.58 -24.39
CA ASP A 152 -5.26 7.13 -24.32
C ASP A 152 -6.55 6.70 -23.61
N ILE A 153 -7.14 7.60 -22.82
CA ILE A 153 -8.44 7.40 -22.16
C ILE A 153 -9.56 7.50 -23.22
N PRO A 154 -10.37 6.44 -23.39
CA PRO A 154 -11.45 6.44 -24.37
C PRO A 154 -12.54 7.44 -23.97
N PRO A 155 -13.25 8.05 -24.94
CA PRO A 155 -14.34 8.95 -24.64
C PRO A 155 -15.51 8.22 -23.98
N THR A 156 -15.85 7.03 -24.49
CA THR A 156 -16.99 6.23 -24.05
C THR A 156 -16.69 4.74 -24.04
N TYR A 157 -17.52 3.97 -23.35
CA TYR A 157 -17.48 2.50 -23.33
C TYR A 157 -18.88 1.92 -23.14
N ASP A 158 -19.07 0.68 -23.59
CA ASP A 158 -20.36 0.00 -23.50
C ASP A 158 -20.52 -0.75 -22.18
N LEU A 159 -21.52 -0.37 -21.40
CA LEU A 159 -21.88 -0.99 -20.12
C LEU A 159 -22.46 -2.40 -20.31
N ALA A 160 -23.04 -2.71 -21.48
CA ALA A 160 -23.64 -4.02 -21.75
C ALA A 160 -22.59 -5.14 -21.80
N LEU A 161 -21.33 -4.79 -22.10
CA LEU A 161 -20.21 -5.73 -22.11
C LEU A 161 -19.75 -6.14 -20.70
N LEU A 162 -20.14 -5.39 -19.66
CA LEU A 162 -19.77 -5.69 -18.29
C LEU A 162 -20.68 -6.77 -17.68
N LYS A 163 -20.08 -7.80 -17.09
CA LYS A 163 -20.82 -8.78 -16.26
C LYS A 163 -21.58 -8.06 -15.14
N ALA A 164 -22.76 -8.59 -14.77
CA ALA A 164 -23.49 -8.09 -13.60
C ALA A 164 -22.68 -8.31 -12.32
N PRO A 165 -22.57 -7.33 -11.40
CA PRO A 165 -21.68 -7.45 -10.24
C PRO A 165 -22.01 -8.62 -9.31
N ALA A 166 -23.30 -8.96 -9.17
CA ALA A 166 -23.73 -10.10 -8.37
C ALA A 166 -23.16 -11.45 -8.87
N LYS A 167 -22.84 -11.56 -10.17
CA LYS A 167 -22.23 -12.77 -10.76
C LYS A 167 -20.74 -12.91 -10.44
N ALA A 168 -20.10 -11.87 -9.89
CA ALA A 168 -18.70 -11.94 -9.49
C ALA A 168 -18.53 -12.65 -8.13
N ILE A 169 -19.56 -12.65 -7.28
CA ILE A 169 -19.50 -13.26 -5.95
C ILE A 169 -19.49 -14.78 -6.10
N LYS A 170 -18.39 -15.41 -5.69
CA LYS A 170 -18.18 -16.87 -5.79
C LYS A 170 -18.53 -17.58 -4.48
N ASP A 171 -18.26 -16.94 -3.34
CA ASP A 171 -18.57 -17.47 -2.02
C ASP A 171 -19.21 -16.39 -1.13
N LEU A 172 -20.52 -16.50 -0.90
CA LEU A 172 -21.29 -15.47 -0.21
C LEU A 172 -20.94 -15.35 1.28
N ALA A 173 -20.58 -16.46 1.92
CA ALA A 173 -20.22 -16.48 3.34
C ALA A 173 -18.90 -15.73 3.58
N THR A 174 -17.87 -16.03 2.79
CA THR A 174 -16.58 -15.33 2.83
C THR A 174 -16.72 -13.88 2.39
N PHE A 175 -17.53 -13.58 1.37
CA PHE A 175 -17.79 -12.20 0.95
C PHE A 175 -18.40 -11.34 2.07
N ARG A 176 -19.44 -11.84 2.75
CA ARG A 176 -20.08 -11.13 3.88
C ARG A 176 -19.16 -11.03 5.09
N THR A 177 -18.48 -12.12 5.43
CA THR A 177 -17.50 -12.14 6.52
C THR A 177 -16.35 -11.18 6.22
N GLY A 178 -15.97 -11.05 4.95
CA GLY A 178 -14.99 -10.10 4.46
C GLY A 178 -15.29 -8.68 4.92
N TRP A 179 -16.49 -8.17 4.63
CA TRP A 179 -16.92 -6.85 5.11
C TRP A 179 -16.83 -6.69 6.63
N ILE A 180 -17.24 -7.71 7.38
CA ILE A 180 -17.16 -7.71 8.85
C ILE A 180 -15.70 -7.64 9.29
N VAL A 181 -14.83 -8.47 8.73
CA VAL A 181 -13.40 -8.50 9.04
C VAL A 181 -12.74 -7.17 8.70
N LEU A 182 -13.08 -6.51 7.58
CA LEU A 182 -12.53 -5.20 7.24
C LEU A 182 -12.90 -4.13 8.26
N ILE A 183 -14.16 -4.11 8.71
CA ILE A 183 -14.61 -3.18 9.75
C ILE A 183 -13.90 -3.49 11.07
N LEU A 184 -13.80 -4.78 11.45
CA LEU A 184 -13.12 -5.20 12.67
C LEU A 184 -11.63 -4.89 12.65
N LEU A 185 -10.95 -5.02 11.51
CA LEU A 185 -9.55 -4.63 11.36
C LEU A 185 -9.39 -3.14 11.54
N LEU A 186 -10.17 -2.33 10.83
CA LEU A 186 -10.07 -0.88 10.91
C LEU A 186 -10.33 -0.38 12.34
N VAL A 187 -11.43 -0.82 12.95
CA VAL A 187 -11.74 -0.50 14.35
C VAL A 187 -10.68 -1.05 15.29
N GLY A 188 -10.23 -2.28 15.06
CA GLY A 188 -9.20 -2.96 15.85
C GLY A 188 -7.89 -2.18 15.85
N PHE A 189 -7.43 -1.68 14.71
CA PHE A 189 -6.21 -0.88 14.63
C PHE A 189 -6.32 0.44 15.41
N PHE A 190 -7.46 1.13 15.35
CA PHE A 190 -7.63 2.37 16.13
C PHE A 190 -7.85 2.15 17.63
N VAL A 191 -8.42 1.02 18.04
CA VAL A 191 -8.80 0.76 19.44
C VAL A 191 -7.77 -0.08 20.20
N LEU A 192 -7.22 -1.12 19.57
CA LEU A 192 -6.38 -2.12 20.23
C LEU A 192 -4.89 -1.79 20.15
N GLU A 193 -4.43 -1.14 19.07
CA GLU A 193 -3.02 -0.74 18.94
C GLU A 193 -2.59 0.24 20.03
N PRO A 194 -3.37 1.29 20.37
CA PRO A 194 -3.03 2.17 21.49
C PRO A 194 -3.00 1.47 22.86
N LEU A 195 -3.59 0.27 22.98
CA LEU A 195 -3.54 -0.56 24.18
C LEU A 195 -2.30 -1.47 24.21
N GLY A 196 -1.39 -1.34 23.24
CA GLY A 196 -0.16 -2.12 23.13
C GLY A 196 -0.34 -3.45 22.39
N ILE A 197 -1.49 -3.71 21.77
CA ILE A 197 -1.70 -4.91 20.95
C ILE A 197 -1.07 -4.67 19.58
N PRO A 198 -0.09 -5.48 19.16
CA PRO A 198 0.59 -5.25 17.89
C PRO A 198 -0.37 -5.42 16.70
N VAL A 199 -0.19 -4.60 15.67
CA VAL A 199 -0.98 -4.66 14.42
C VAL A 199 -0.98 -6.06 13.79
N SER A 200 0.11 -6.82 13.94
CA SER A 200 0.19 -8.22 13.48
C SER A 200 -0.81 -9.15 14.16
N ALA A 201 -1.05 -8.99 15.47
CA ALA A 201 -2.01 -9.82 16.19
C ALA A 201 -3.45 -9.52 15.73
N ILE A 202 -3.78 -8.24 15.54
CA ILE A 202 -5.09 -7.78 15.05
C ILE A 202 -5.33 -8.33 13.64
N ALA A 203 -4.35 -8.16 12.75
CA ALA A 203 -4.41 -8.67 11.38
C ALA A 203 -4.52 -10.21 11.33
N ALA A 204 -3.74 -10.92 12.16
CA ALA A 204 -3.76 -12.38 12.23
C ALA A 204 -5.11 -12.92 12.68
N VAL A 205 -5.76 -12.31 13.68
CA VAL A 205 -7.11 -12.70 14.10
C VAL A 205 -8.11 -12.51 12.96
N GLY A 206 -8.07 -11.38 12.25
CA GLY A 206 -8.90 -11.14 11.07
C GLY A 206 -8.68 -12.19 9.98
N ALA A 207 -7.42 -12.52 9.69
CA ALA A 207 -7.05 -13.55 8.72
C ALA A 207 -7.58 -14.94 9.13
N VAL A 208 -7.44 -15.32 10.40
CA VAL A 208 -7.92 -16.60 10.93
C VAL A 208 -9.44 -16.71 10.85
N ILE A 209 -10.18 -15.65 11.22
CA ILE A 209 -11.65 -15.63 11.12
C ILE A 209 -12.08 -15.83 9.67
N LEU A 210 -11.52 -15.05 8.74
CA LEU A 210 -11.90 -15.14 7.33
C LEU A 210 -11.51 -16.49 6.72
N PHE A 211 -10.33 -17.00 7.08
CA PHE A 211 -9.85 -18.31 6.64
C PHE A 211 -10.74 -19.45 7.14
N ALA A 212 -11.18 -19.40 8.39
CA ALA A 212 -12.06 -20.42 8.96
C ALA A 212 -13.40 -20.50 8.23
N VAL A 213 -14.00 -19.35 7.91
CA VAL A 213 -15.24 -19.29 7.12
C VAL A 213 -15.02 -19.81 5.69
N ALA A 214 -13.96 -19.36 5.02
CA ALA A 214 -13.63 -19.81 3.67
C ALA A 214 -13.38 -21.32 3.60
N LYS A 215 -12.73 -21.89 4.63
CA LYS A 215 -12.49 -23.34 4.73
C LYS A 215 -13.77 -24.14 4.93
N GLN A 216 -14.74 -23.62 5.68
CA GLN A 216 -16.04 -24.28 5.89
C GLN A 216 -16.91 -24.25 4.63
N GLY A 217 -16.83 -23.19 3.82
CA GLY A 217 -17.62 -23.05 2.60
C GLY A 217 -17.24 -24.02 1.48
N HIS A 218 -16.02 -24.59 1.48
CA HIS A 218 -15.45 -25.47 0.45
C HIS A 218 -15.42 -24.91 -0.99
N ALA A 219 -15.99 -23.72 -1.25
CA ALA A 219 -15.98 -23.04 -2.53
C ALA A 219 -14.59 -22.45 -2.88
N ILE A 220 -13.80 -22.10 -1.86
CA ILE A 220 -12.46 -21.51 -2.02
C ILE A 220 -11.39 -22.57 -1.72
N ASN A 221 -10.42 -22.72 -2.61
CA ASN A 221 -9.25 -23.55 -2.34
C ASN A 221 -8.28 -22.82 -1.39
N THR A 222 -8.57 -22.91 -0.10
CA THR A 222 -7.77 -22.26 0.96
C THR A 222 -6.31 -22.72 1.00
N GLY A 223 -6.01 -23.94 0.57
CA GLY A 223 -4.63 -24.43 0.43
C GLY A 223 -3.85 -23.70 -0.67
N LYS A 224 -4.50 -23.37 -1.79
CA LYS A 224 -3.91 -22.53 -2.85
C LYS A 224 -3.67 -21.11 -2.34
N VAL A 225 -4.61 -20.54 -1.60
CA VAL A 225 -4.47 -19.19 -1.00
C VAL A 225 -3.26 -19.12 -0.08
N LEU A 226 -3.10 -20.08 0.84
CA LEU A 226 -1.94 -20.12 1.72
C LEU A 226 -0.63 -20.25 0.93
N ARG A 227 -0.56 -21.09 -0.11
CA ARG A 227 0.65 -21.19 -0.95
C ARG A 227 0.92 -19.92 -1.78
N GLY A 228 -0.12 -19.18 -2.13
CA GLY A 228 -0.04 -17.92 -2.87
C GLY A 228 0.41 -16.73 -2.02
N ALA A 229 0.36 -16.84 -0.70
CA ALA A 229 0.90 -15.82 0.19
C ALA A 229 2.44 -15.69 0.01
N PRO A 230 3.00 -14.48 0.11
CA PRO A 230 4.40 -14.21 -0.22
C PRO A 230 5.33 -14.63 0.92
N TRP A 231 5.43 -15.92 1.24
CA TRP A 231 6.28 -16.43 2.34
C TRP A 231 7.76 -16.06 2.19
N GLN A 232 8.20 -15.76 0.98
CA GLN A 232 9.54 -15.25 0.68
C GLN A 232 9.83 -13.94 1.43
N ILE A 233 8.80 -13.15 1.78
CA ILE A 233 8.94 -11.92 2.57
C ILE A 233 9.62 -12.18 3.93
N VAL A 234 9.45 -13.37 4.52
CA VAL A 234 10.10 -13.74 5.79
C VAL A 234 11.61 -13.89 5.61
N ILE A 235 12.04 -14.52 4.52
CA ILE A 235 13.47 -14.68 4.22
C ILE A 235 14.06 -13.34 3.81
N PHE A 236 13.32 -12.57 3.01
CA PHE A 236 13.70 -11.22 2.62
C PHE A 236 13.87 -10.31 3.84
N SER A 237 12.95 -10.38 4.81
CA SER A 237 13.00 -9.58 6.03
C SER A 237 14.16 -9.95 6.96
N LEU A 238 14.64 -11.19 6.90
CA LEU A 238 15.91 -11.59 7.54
C LEU A 238 17.14 -11.05 6.78
N GLY A 239 17.13 -11.18 5.44
CA GLY A 239 18.24 -10.74 4.58
C GLY A 239 18.46 -9.24 4.62
N MET A 240 17.38 -8.46 4.60
CA MET A 240 17.45 -7.00 4.70
C MET A 240 18.06 -6.52 6.03
N TYR A 241 17.83 -7.22 7.14
CA TYR A 241 18.48 -6.86 8.41
C TYR A 241 20.00 -6.98 8.28
N LEU A 242 20.49 -8.08 7.68
CA LEU A 242 21.92 -8.28 7.43
C LEU A 242 22.49 -7.19 6.51
N VAL A 243 21.79 -6.87 5.42
CA VAL A 243 22.22 -5.83 4.47
C VAL A 243 22.24 -4.45 5.13
N VAL A 244 21.16 -4.05 5.78
CA VAL A 244 21.03 -2.73 6.42
C VAL A 244 22.07 -2.55 7.52
N TYR A 245 22.24 -3.53 8.41
CA TYR A 245 23.26 -3.45 9.45
C TYR A 245 24.68 -3.57 8.89
N GLY A 246 24.87 -4.31 7.80
CA GLY A 246 26.14 -4.32 7.06
C GLY A 246 26.50 -2.94 6.50
N LEU A 247 25.54 -2.26 5.86
CA LEU A 247 25.72 -0.91 5.34
C LEU A 247 25.95 0.12 6.45
N ARG A 248 25.24 -0.01 7.57
CA ARG A 248 25.51 0.77 8.78
C ARG A 248 26.94 0.58 9.26
N ASN A 249 27.38 -0.66 9.41
CA ASN A 249 28.76 -0.95 9.85
C ASN A 249 29.82 -0.49 8.83
N ALA A 250 29.45 -0.32 7.56
CA ALA A 250 30.30 0.24 6.51
C ALA A 250 30.31 1.79 6.48
N GLY A 251 29.53 2.47 7.33
CA GLY A 251 29.53 3.93 7.46
C GLY A 251 28.47 4.65 6.62
N LEU A 252 27.58 3.94 5.92
CA LEU A 252 26.56 4.59 5.08
C LEU A 252 25.60 5.43 5.93
N THR A 253 25.18 4.89 7.08
CA THR A 253 24.22 5.57 7.95
C THR A 253 24.76 6.87 8.51
N GLU A 254 26.04 6.90 8.86
CA GLU A 254 26.77 8.04 9.42
C GLU A 254 26.92 9.15 8.37
N TYR A 255 27.24 8.78 7.12
CA TYR A 255 27.27 9.73 6.01
C TYR A 255 25.89 10.38 5.81
N LEU A 256 24.83 9.57 5.77
CA LEU A 256 23.46 10.06 5.63
C LEU A 256 23.01 10.89 6.82
N SER A 257 23.37 10.52 8.06
CA SER A 257 23.12 11.34 9.26
C SER A 257 23.79 12.71 9.15
N GLY A 258 25.02 12.78 8.60
CA GLY A 258 25.69 14.04 8.32
C GLY A 258 24.92 14.93 7.33
N VAL A 259 24.40 14.34 6.25
CA VAL A 259 23.54 15.05 5.28
C VAL A 259 22.25 15.53 5.95
N LEU A 260 21.61 14.68 6.75
CA LEU A 260 20.40 15.02 7.48
C LEU A 260 20.64 16.17 8.48
N ASN A 261 21.77 16.20 9.20
CA ASN A 261 22.11 17.31 10.09
C ASN A 261 22.16 18.65 9.34
N VAL A 262 22.81 18.68 8.17
CA VAL A 262 22.87 19.88 7.33
C VAL A 262 21.49 20.32 6.87
N LEU A 263 20.58 19.39 6.58
CA LEU A 263 19.20 19.70 6.23
C LEU A 263 18.39 20.21 7.43
N ALA A 264 18.59 19.60 8.60
CA ALA A 264 17.96 20.00 9.86
C ALA A 264 18.36 21.43 10.28
N ASP A 265 19.64 21.77 10.16
CA ASP A 265 20.17 23.11 10.47
C ASP A 265 19.57 24.21 9.58
N LYS A 266 19.11 23.85 8.38
CA LYS A 266 18.42 24.76 7.44
C LYS A 266 16.92 24.90 7.73
N GLY A 267 16.41 24.22 8.75
CA GLY A 267 15.04 24.31 9.22
C GLY A 267 14.07 23.30 8.60
N LEU A 268 12.82 23.38 9.07
CA LEU A 268 11.77 22.38 8.81
C LEU A 268 11.56 22.05 7.32
N TRP A 269 11.48 23.05 6.46
CA TRP A 269 11.23 22.84 5.03
C TRP A 269 12.38 22.12 4.33
N ALA A 270 13.61 22.50 4.64
CA ALA A 270 14.80 21.87 4.07
C ALA A 270 14.94 20.43 4.55
N ALA A 271 14.70 20.18 5.84
CA ALA A 271 14.62 18.84 6.40
C ALA A 271 13.56 17.98 5.71
N THR A 272 12.32 18.46 5.63
CA THR A 272 11.20 17.70 5.06
C THR A 272 11.43 17.36 3.58
N LEU A 273 11.70 18.36 2.74
CA LEU A 273 11.87 18.14 1.31
C LEU A 273 13.17 17.40 1.01
N GLY A 274 14.26 17.78 1.69
CA GLY A 274 15.57 17.16 1.49
C GLY A 274 15.57 15.69 1.87
N THR A 275 14.99 15.33 3.02
CA THR A 275 14.86 13.92 3.43
C THR A 275 13.94 13.15 2.48
N GLY A 276 12.83 13.73 2.04
CA GLY A 276 11.91 13.08 1.09
C GLY A 276 12.58 12.75 -0.25
N PHE A 277 13.29 13.71 -0.86
CA PHE A 277 14.00 13.46 -2.12
C PHE A 277 15.18 12.50 -1.96
N LEU A 278 15.95 12.64 -0.87
CA LEU A 278 17.07 11.74 -0.58
C LEU A 278 16.58 10.29 -0.49
N THR A 279 15.51 10.07 0.26
CA THR A 279 14.96 8.73 0.50
C THR A 279 14.25 8.18 -0.73
N ALA A 280 13.57 9.01 -1.53
CA ALA A 280 13.02 8.61 -2.82
C ALA A 280 14.10 8.13 -3.80
N PHE A 281 15.23 8.85 -3.89
CA PHE A 281 16.34 8.46 -4.75
C PHE A 281 17.03 7.17 -4.27
N LEU A 282 17.21 7.01 -2.96
CA LEU A 282 17.74 5.75 -2.42
C LEU A 282 16.78 4.58 -2.70
N SER A 283 15.48 4.79 -2.54
CA SER A 283 14.44 3.79 -2.74
C SER A 283 14.34 3.34 -4.19
N SER A 284 14.55 4.24 -5.16
CA SER A 284 14.59 3.89 -6.58
C SER A 284 15.77 2.98 -6.97
N ILE A 285 16.82 2.91 -6.12
CA ILE A 285 18.01 2.08 -6.34
C ILE A 285 17.91 0.76 -5.55
N MET A 286 17.49 0.82 -4.28
CA MET A 286 17.63 -0.28 -3.31
C MET A 286 16.33 -0.96 -2.89
N ASN A 287 15.18 -0.58 -3.48
CA ASN A 287 13.82 -0.90 -3.02
C ASN A 287 13.43 -0.11 -1.75
N ASN A 288 12.12 0.11 -1.57
CA ASN A 288 11.54 0.91 -0.48
C ASN A 288 11.87 0.36 0.91
N MET A 289 11.95 -0.96 1.04
CA MET A 289 12.00 -1.62 2.33
C MET A 289 13.40 -1.53 2.98
N PRO A 290 14.53 -1.86 2.31
CA PRO A 290 15.85 -1.59 2.88
C PRO A 290 16.10 -0.09 3.09
N THR A 291 15.55 0.75 2.21
CA THR A 291 15.73 2.20 2.26
C THR A 291 15.08 2.82 3.49
N VAL A 292 13.84 2.43 3.85
CA VAL A 292 13.16 3.02 5.01
C VAL A 292 13.93 2.74 6.30
N LEU A 293 14.56 1.57 6.43
CA LEU A 293 15.38 1.22 7.59
C LEU A 293 16.69 1.99 7.62
N VAL A 294 17.40 2.12 6.49
CA VAL A 294 18.60 2.95 6.39
C VAL A 294 18.27 4.39 6.76
N GLY A 295 17.18 4.93 6.21
CA GLY A 295 16.68 6.27 6.53
C GLY A 295 16.32 6.42 8.00
N ALA A 296 15.62 5.45 8.59
CA ALA A 296 15.26 5.46 10.01
C ALA A 296 16.50 5.47 10.92
N LEU A 297 17.48 4.61 10.65
CA LEU A 297 18.75 4.58 11.38
C LEU A 297 19.53 5.89 11.23
N SER A 298 19.54 6.48 10.04
CA SER A 298 20.22 7.74 9.78
C SER A 298 19.53 8.93 10.45
N ILE A 299 18.19 8.97 10.47
CA ILE A 299 17.41 9.98 11.21
C ILE A 299 17.66 9.84 12.71
N ASP A 300 17.71 8.61 13.22
CA ASP A 300 18.00 8.38 14.64
C ASP A 300 19.42 8.77 15.04
N GLY A 301 20.40 8.52 14.17
CA GLY A 301 21.78 8.97 14.34
C GLY A 301 22.03 10.45 14.05
N SER A 302 21.01 11.19 13.61
CA SER A 302 21.10 12.63 13.36
C SER A 302 20.92 13.46 14.65
N THR A 303 21.31 14.73 14.61
CA THR A 303 21.09 15.70 15.69
C THR A 303 19.71 16.36 15.62
N ALA A 304 18.86 15.96 14.67
CA ALA A 304 17.51 16.51 14.53
C ALA A 304 16.65 16.17 15.75
N THR A 305 15.88 17.13 16.24
CA THR A 305 14.99 16.98 17.40
C THR A 305 13.63 17.62 17.16
N GLY A 306 12.65 17.22 17.98
CA GLY A 306 11.28 17.74 17.93
C GLY A 306 10.64 17.62 16.54
N VAL A 307 9.92 18.67 16.14
CA VAL A 307 9.16 18.72 14.88
C VAL A 307 10.02 18.48 13.64
N ILE A 308 11.32 18.82 13.67
CA ILE A 308 12.22 18.56 12.53
C ILE A 308 12.46 17.05 12.38
N LYS A 309 12.71 16.33 13.49
CA LYS A 309 12.89 14.87 13.46
C LYS A 309 11.61 14.19 12.99
N GLU A 310 10.45 14.59 13.52
CA GLU A 310 9.14 14.07 13.09
C GLU A 310 8.89 14.28 11.59
N ALA A 311 9.17 15.48 11.07
CA ALA A 311 9.00 15.77 9.66
C ALA A 311 9.93 14.92 8.77
N MET A 312 11.16 14.66 9.22
CA MET A 312 12.07 13.74 8.54
C MET A 312 11.55 12.30 8.53
N ILE A 313 10.93 11.83 9.62
CA ILE A 313 10.35 10.47 9.71
C ILE A 313 9.24 10.31 8.67
N TYR A 314 8.28 11.24 8.65
CA TYR A 314 7.20 11.21 7.67
C TYR A 314 7.73 11.37 6.23
N ALA A 315 8.69 12.27 6.01
CA ALA A 315 9.31 12.45 4.70
C ALA A 315 10.06 11.20 4.22
N ASN A 316 10.72 10.47 5.12
CA ASN A 316 11.39 9.21 4.80
C ASN A 316 10.39 8.16 4.32
N VAL A 317 9.24 8.04 4.99
CA VAL A 317 8.16 7.14 4.55
C VAL A 317 7.65 7.54 3.16
N ILE A 318 7.29 8.82 2.98
CA ILE A 318 6.78 9.33 1.69
C ILE A 318 7.78 9.11 0.57
N GLY A 319 9.07 9.40 0.81
CA GLY A 319 10.11 9.17 -0.18
C GLY A 319 10.28 7.70 -0.51
N CYS A 320 10.24 6.81 0.49
CA CYS A 320 10.33 5.37 0.27
C CYS A 320 9.19 4.83 -0.60
N ASP A 321 7.97 5.34 -0.45
CA ASP A 321 6.81 4.91 -1.25
C ASP A 321 6.83 5.47 -2.68
N LEU A 322 7.29 6.70 -2.87
CA LEU A 322 7.33 7.32 -4.20
C LEU A 322 8.55 6.90 -5.04
N GLY A 323 9.67 6.63 -4.38
CA GLY A 323 10.95 6.32 -5.02
C GLY A 323 10.94 5.17 -6.05
N PRO A 324 10.29 4.02 -5.79
CA PRO A 324 10.27 2.88 -6.70
C PRO A 324 9.66 3.16 -8.08
N LYS A 325 9.00 4.31 -8.27
CA LYS A 325 8.41 4.75 -9.55
C LYS A 325 9.25 5.77 -10.31
N ILE A 326 10.43 6.12 -9.80
CA ILE A 326 11.41 6.96 -10.51
C ILE A 326 12.19 6.12 -11.54
N THR A 327 12.29 4.80 -11.34
CA THR A 327 12.98 3.82 -12.21
C THR A 327 12.01 2.85 -12.84
#